data_AF-A0A838U8Z9-F1
#
_entry.id   AF-A0A838U8Z9-F1
#
_cell.length_a   1.000
_cell.length_b   1.000
_cell.length_c   1.000
_cell.angle_alpha   90.00
_cell.angle_beta   90.00
_cell.angle_gamma   90.00
#
_symmetry.space_group_name_H-M   'P 1'
#
loop_
_entity.id
_entity.type
_entity.pdbx_description
1 polymer ?
#
loop_
_entity_poly.entity_id
_entity_poly.type
_entity_poly.pdbx_seq_one_letter_code
_entity_poly.pdbx_strand_id
1 'polypeptide(L)'
;MTKNLKTDYGAVTSATLNKAITDARTYFTSHPNAVYTITIPEGSFSIPDTIDVSNVQPGPNGQLVITGAGMDHTTIVQSGDTVGILGTNTYRTTFSGIHFTVPNQTTTQGNVVAVAPGQVTISVPVGFPTPIQVIDPHYDLSQACPQDTAAAEGWGRYMKVWTDSTTDPHIMDENQSQIAWCKPVAVVGSSSEWTILLKKDTLVAPYPIGSLISLKSKNMESAYQFCGGSDFEFKDIKWTERSRGIWHCSFNNVHLDGDVIARGPAINGQVPVLSSPGGGPQLGELGKPSSGHVIENCNFDATGDDAIAFFDASGSIKNTQVSDAYGRINLNQNPNVQLSNNTFIRTRVVKQ
;
A
#
# COMPACT_ATOMS: atom_id res chain seq x y z
N MET A 1 19.42 -24.59 -2.83
CA MET A 1 19.74 -24.20 -4.22
C MET A 1 19.69 -22.69 -4.29
N THR A 2 20.69 -22.03 -4.85
CA THR A 2 20.71 -20.57 -5.00
C THR A 2 20.87 -20.22 -6.47
N LYS A 3 20.06 -19.27 -6.93
CA LYS A 3 20.05 -18.75 -8.29
C LYS A 3 20.11 -17.24 -8.27
N ASN A 4 20.97 -16.65 -9.08
CA ASN A 4 21.01 -15.21 -9.31
C ASN A 4 20.30 -14.88 -10.62
N LEU A 5 19.30 -13.99 -10.57
CA LEU A 5 18.51 -13.67 -11.76
C LEU A 5 19.39 -13.18 -12.92
N LYS A 6 20.39 -12.35 -12.64
CA LYS A 6 21.25 -11.81 -13.69
C LYS A 6 22.17 -12.87 -14.29
N THR A 7 22.84 -13.69 -13.49
CA THR A 7 23.84 -14.64 -14.01
C THR A 7 23.26 -15.98 -14.44
N ASP A 8 22.23 -16.49 -13.75
CA ASP A 8 21.60 -17.77 -14.09
C ASP A 8 20.46 -17.65 -15.12
N TYR A 9 19.80 -16.48 -15.19
CA TYR A 9 18.67 -16.23 -16.10
C TYR A 9 18.96 -15.12 -17.14
N GLY A 10 20.14 -14.51 -17.10
CA GLY A 10 20.63 -13.55 -18.09
C GLY A 10 20.23 -12.09 -17.87
N ALA A 11 19.15 -11.82 -17.12
CA ALA A 11 18.66 -10.47 -16.84
C ALA A 11 17.75 -10.43 -15.60
N VAL A 12 17.45 -9.22 -15.11
CA VAL A 12 16.41 -8.98 -14.11
C VAL A 12 15.22 -8.34 -14.81
N THR A 13 14.23 -9.16 -15.13
CA THR A 13 13.00 -8.80 -15.85
C THR A 13 11.83 -9.61 -15.27
N SER A 14 10.59 -9.24 -15.59
CA SER A 14 9.40 -10.04 -15.27
C SER A 14 9.52 -11.49 -15.74
N ALA A 15 9.93 -11.69 -17.00
CA ALA A 15 10.02 -13.02 -17.60
C ALA A 15 11.02 -13.91 -16.86
N THR A 16 12.19 -13.38 -16.54
CA THR A 16 13.25 -14.13 -15.84
C THR A 16 12.89 -14.41 -14.37
N LEU A 17 12.24 -13.48 -13.66
CA LEU A 17 11.79 -13.70 -12.29
C LEU A 17 10.68 -14.76 -12.22
N ASN A 18 9.64 -14.64 -13.06
CA ASN A 18 8.55 -15.62 -13.11
C ASN A 18 9.03 -17.00 -13.61
N LYS A 19 10.03 -17.03 -14.51
CA LYS A 19 10.70 -18.27 -14.87
C LYS A 19 11.44 -18.89 -13.67
N ALA A 20 12.19 -18.10 -12.90
CA ALA A 20 12.91 -18.61 -11.73
C ALA A 20 11.98 -19.19 -10.66
N ILE A 21 10.82 -18.55 -10.44
CA ILE A 21 9.77 -19.09 -9.55
C ILE A 21 9.19 -20.39 -10.09
N THR A 22 8.97 -20.48 -11.41
CA THR A 22 8.50 -21.72 -12.05
C THR A 22 9.50 -22.87 -11.92
N ASP A 23 10.80 -22.58 -12.07
CA ASP A 23 11.86 -23.55 -11.86
C ASP A 23 11.92 -23.99 -10.38
N ALA A 24 11.69 -23.08 -9.43
CA ALA A 24 11.59 -23.41 -8.01
C ALA A 24 10.42 -24.37 -7.70
N ARG A 25 9.21 -24.08 -8.24
CA ARG A 25 8.06 -24.99 -8.15
C ARG A 25 8.41 -26.39 -8.64
N THR A 26 9.06 -26.47 -9.80
CA THR A 26 9.52 -27.74 -10.38
C THR A 26 10.54 -28.43 -9.48
N TYR A 27 11.50 -27.68 -8.92
CA TYR A 27 12.54 -28.24 -8.05
C TYR A 27 11.97 -28.90 -6.79
N PHE A 28 10.95 -28.32 -6.17
CA PHE A 28 10.31 -28.89 -4.98
C PHE A 28 9.63 -30.25 -5.22
N THR A 29 9.30 -30.62 -6.47
CA THR A 29 8.73 -31.94 -6.77
C THR A 29 9.69 -33.10 -6.45
N SER A 30 10.99 -32.86 -6.59
CA SER A 30 12.05 -33.84 -6.32
C SER A 30 12.85 -33.52 -5.05
N HIS A 31 12.79 -32.26 -4.59
CA HIS A 31 13.51 -31.77 -3.42
C HIS A 31 12.57 -31.00 -2.49
N PRO A 32 11.52 -31.64 -1.94
CA PRO A 32 10.46 -30.92 -1.22
C PRO A 32 11.00 -30.15 -0.01
N ASN A 33 12.00 -30.68 0.68
CA ASN A 33 12.54 -30.06 1.89
C ASN A 33 13.74 -29.12 1.64
N ALA A 34 13.99 -28.73 0.39
CA ALA A 34 15.09 -27.84 0.07
C ALA A 34 14.69 -26.37 0.21
N VAL A 35 15.68 -25.51 0.46
CA VAL A 35 15.53 -24.06 0.31
C VAL A 35 15.97 -23.69 -1.11
N TYR A 36 15.10 -22.99 -1.85
CA TYR A 36 15.38 -22.42 -3.16
C TYR A 36 15.44 -20.90 -3.04
N THR A 37 16.63 -20.32 -3.25
CA THR A 37 16.85 -18.88 -3.12
C THR A 37 17.04 -18.26 -4.49
N ILE A 38 16.22 -17.26 -4.81
CA ILE A 38 16.36 -16.36 -5.95
C ILE A 38 16.98 -15.07 -5.43
N THR A 39 18.16 -14.71 -5.93
CA THR A 39 18.85 -13.46 -5.59
C THR A 39 18.69 -12.44 -6.72
N ILE A 40 18.32 -11.23 -6.34
CA ILE A 40 18.21 -10.06 -7.20
C ILE A 40 19.40 -9.16 -6.84
N PRO A 41 20.27 -8.81 -7.81
CA PRO A 41 21.41 -7.94 -7.53
C PRO A 41 20.97 -6.54 -7.08
N GLU A 42 21.93 -5.75 -6.61
CA GLU A 42 21.71 -4.32 -6.43
C GLU A 42 21.32 -3.65 -7.76
N GLY A 43 20.49 -2.61 -7.67
CA GLY A 43 20.01 -1.84 -8.80
C GLY A 43 18.50 -1.59 -8.75
N SER A 44 18.02 -0.84 -9.74
CA SER A 44 16.60 -0.56 -9.95
C SER A 44 16.12 -1.26 -11.21
N PHE A 45 15.07 -2.07 -11.09
CA PHE A 45 14.57 -2.94 -12.15
C PHE A 45 13.08 -2.72 -12.38
N SER A 46 12.70 -2.52 -13.64
CA SER A 46 11.29 -2.49 -14.05
C SER A 46 10.76 -3.91 -14.19
N ILE A 47 9.81 -4.28 -13.33
CA ILE A 47 9.10 -5.57 -13.34
C ILE A 47 7.61 -5.26 -13.39
N PRO A 48 7.09 -4.86 -14.57
CA PRO A 48 5.72 -4.37 -14.69
C PRO A 48 4.66 -5.48 -14.56
N ASP A 49 5.04 -6.75 -14.77
CA ASP A 49 4.12 -7.86 -14.64
C ASP A 49 4.04 -8.34 -13.19
N THR A 50 2.93 -9.00 -12.85
CA THR A 50 2.75 -9.65 -11.57
C THR A 50 3.86 -10.67 -11.29
N ILE A 51 4.40 -10.61 -10.08
CA ILE A 51 5.30 -11.63 -9.52
C ILE A 51 4.41 -12.74 -8.96
N ASP A 52 4.27 -13.84 -9.70
CA ASP A 52 3.33 -14.91 -9.35
C ASP A 52 4.02 -16.05 -8.60
N VAL A 53 3.79 -16.10 -7.29
CA VAL A 53 4.24 -17.18 -6.38
C VAL A 53 3.14 -18.20 -6.10
N SER A 54 2.04 -18.18 -6.87
CA SER A 54 0.94 -19.13 -6.69
C SER A 54 1.41 -20.58 -6.85
N ASN A 55 0.85 -21.48 -6.04
CA ASN A 55 1.16 -22.90 -6.01
C ASN A 55 2.64 -23.22 -5.71
N VAL A 56 3.38 -22.31 -5.09
CA VAL A 56 4.65 -22.64 -4.44
C VAL A 56 4.33 -23.46 -3.18
N GLN A 57 4.66 -24.75 -3.23
CA GLN A 57 4.34 -25.74 -2.20
C GLN A 57 5.57 -26.61 -1.88
N PRO A 58 6.64 -26.06 -1.29
CA PRO A 58 7.71 -26.89 -0.75
C PRO A 58 7.16 -27.85 0.33
N GLY A 59 7.90 -28.90 0.68
CA GLY A 59 7.62 -29.74 1.85
C GLY A 59 7.82 -28.99 3.19
N PRO A 60 7.59 -29.65 4.33
CA PRO A 60 7.56 -29.00 5.65
C PRO A 60 8.84 -28.23 6.03
N ASN A 61 10.00 -28.65 5.52
CA ASN A 61 11.29 -28.00 5.80
C ASN A 61 11.84 -27.21 4.60
N GLY A 62 11.09 -27.15 3.49
CA GLY A 62 11.52 -26.42 2.30
C GLY A 62 10.95 -25.02 2.25
N GLN A 63 11.57 -24.15 1.45
CA GLN A 63 11.23 -22.72 1.41
C GLN A 63 11.61 -22.10 0.06
N LEU A 64 10.79 -21.17 -0.45
CA LEU A 64 11.19 -20.24 -1.50
C LEU A 64 11.63 -18.92 -0.86
N VAL A 65 12.82 -18.45 -1.18
CA VAL A 65 13.34 -17.15 -0.72
C VAL A 65 13.64 -16.28 -1.93
N ILE A 66 13.06 -15.09 -2.02
CA ILE A 66 13.34 -14.09 -3.06
C ILE A 66 13.99 -12.88 -2.37
N THR A 67 15.28 -12.68 -2.58
CA THR A 67 16.06 -11.69 -1.81
C THR A 67 16.75 -10.68 -2.71
N GLY A 68 16.68 -9.41 -2.35
CA GLY A 68 17.51 -8.33 -2.89
C GLY A 68 18.82 -8.16 -2.11
N ALA A 69 19.59 -7.14 -2.48
CA ALA A 69 20.82 -6.74 -1.78
C ALA A 69 20.56 -5.87 -0.53
N GLY A 70 19.29 -5.61 -0.20
CA GLY A 70 18.85 -4.70 0.88
C GLY A 70 17.82 -3.71 0.35
N MET A 71 16.86 -3.30 1.19
CA MET A 71 15.77 -2.43 0.75
C MET A 71 16.24 -1.07 0.21
N ASP A 72 17.40 -0.57 0.61
CA ASP A 72 17.96 0.67 0.04
C ASP A 72 18.91 0.43 -1.16
N HIS A 73 19.11 -0.83 -1.57
CA HIS A 73 20.04 -1.23 -2.64
C HIS A 73 19.37 -1.93 -3.83
N THR A 74 18.24 -2.59 -3.63
CA THR A 74 17.48 -3.26 -4.70
C THR A 74 16.06 -2.70 -4.77
N THR A 75 15.73 -2.04 -5.87
CA THR A 75 14.38 -1.51 -6.13
C THR A 75 13.70 -2.29 -7.25
N ILE A 76 12.47 -2.72 -7.02
CA ILE A 76 11.56 -3.25 -8.04
C ILE A 76 10.48 -2.19 -8.32
N VAL A 77 10.45 -1.71 -9.56
CA VAL A 77 9.44 -0.78 -10.05
C VAL A 77 8.35 -1.58 -10.77
N GLN A 78 7.18 -1.69 -10.14
CA GLN A 78 6.03 -2.46 -10.64
C GLN A 78 5.05 -1.60 -11.44
N SER A 79 4.20 -2.21 -12.26
CA SER A 79 3.08 -1.48 -12.85
C SER A 79 2.09 -1.02 -11.77
N GLY A 80 1.44 0.12 -11.98
CA GLY A 80 0.29 0.53 -11.15
C GLY A 80 -1.01 -0.21 -11.50
N ASP A 81 -1.05 -0.89 -12.64
CA ASP A 81 -2.29 -1.38 -13.25
C ASP A 81 -2.59 -2.87 -12.95
N THR A 82 -1.65 -3.58 -12.33
CA THR A 82 -1.74 -5.02 -12.04
C THR A 82 -1.38 -5.31 -10.59
N VAL A 83 -1.86 -6.41 -10.01
CA VAL A 83 -1.39 -6.87 -8.68
C VAL A 83 0.12 -7.05 -8.73
N GLY A 84 0.85 -6.45 -7.78
CA GLY A 84 2.31 -6.51 -7.78
C GLY A 84 2.84 -7.92 -7.52
N ILE A 85 2.43 -8.53 -6.41
CA ILE A 85 2.76 -9.92 -6.04
C ILE A 85 1.47 -10.71 -5.83
N LEU A 86 1.33 -11.85 -6.50
CA LEU A 86 0.17 -12.72 -6.37
C LEU A 86 0.57 -14.08 -5.82
N GLY A 87 -0.18 -14.59 -4.85
CA GLY A 87 0.01 -15.94 -4.33
C GLY A 87 -1.29 -16.64 -3.95
N THR A 88 -1.74 -17.57 -4.80
CA THR A 88 -2.82 -18.50 -4.47
C THR A 88 -2.24 -19.84 -4.04
N ASN A 89 -2.71 -20.44 -2.95
CA ASN A 89 -2.19 -21.72 -2.41
C ASN A 89 -0.66 -21.69 -2.22
N THR A 90 -0.15 -20.64 -1.57
CA THR A 90 1.28 -20.36 -1.42
C THR A 90 1.76 -20.74 -0.02
N TYR A 91 2.88 -21.47 0.07
CA TYR A 91 3.44 -21.94 1.34
C TYR A 91 4.92 -21.62 1.46
N ARG A 92 5.38 -21.26 2.67
CA ARG A 92 6.81 -21.12 3.02
C ARG A 92 7.58 -20.28 2.00
N THR A 93 7.10 -19.04 1.80
CA THR A 93 7.69 -18.07 0.87
C THR A 93 8.13 -16.84 1.62
N THR A 94 9.37 -16.41 1.41
CA THR A 94 9.94 -15.18 1.98
C THR A 94 10.35 -14.24 0.87
N PHE A 95 10.00 -12.95 0.96
CA PHE A 95 10.73 -11.89 0.27
C PHE A 95 11.56 -11.10 1.27
N SER A 96 12.79 -10.73 0.91
CA SER A 96 13.64 -9.96 1.80
C SER A 96 14.54 -8.94 1.12
N GLY A 97 14.76 -7.79 1.77
CA GLY A 97 15.75 -6.79 1.36
C GLY A 97 15.45 -6.17 0.00
N ILE A 98 14.19 -5.79 -0.25
CA ILE A 98 13.74 -5.21 -1.52
C ILE A 98 12.88 -3.98 -1.24
N HIS A 99 13.07 -2.92 -2.04
CA HIS A 99 12.16 -1.79 -2.13
C HIS A 99 11.21 -1.97 -3.32
N PHE A 100 9.91 -2.03 -3.05
CA PHE A 100 8.87 -2.01 -4.07
C PHE A 100 8.25 -0.62 -4.22
N THR A 101 8.07 -0.19 -5.47
CA THR A 101 7.42 1.08 -5.81
C THR A 101 6.72 0.97 -7.16
N VAL A 102 5.96 2.01 -7.53
CA VAL A 102 5.45 2.23 -8.90
C VAL A 102 6.11 3.47 -9.54
N PRO A 103 6.06 3.65 -10.88
CA PRO A 103 6.80 4.72 -11.56
C PRO A 103 6.30 6.14 -11.24
N ASN A 104 5.00 6.28 -10.95
CA ASN A 104 4.33 7.57 -10.82
C ASN A 104 3.85 7.77 -9.39
N GLN A 105 3.84 9.02 -8.93
CA GLN A 105 3.20 9.40 -7.69
C GLN A 105 1.71 9.07 -7.75
N THR A 106 1.21 8.42 -6.71
CA THR A 106 -0.14 7.82 -6.65
C THR A 106 -1.15 8.64 -5.84
N THR A 107 -0.66 9.71 -5.21
CA THR A 107 -1.43 10.66 -4.40
C THR A 107 -1.02 12.09 -4.77
N THR A 108 -1.86 13.06 -4.43
CA THR A 108 -1.49 14.47 -4.59
C THR A 108 -1.86 15.29 -3.35
N GLN A 109 -1.44 16.54 -3.34
CA GLN A 109 -1.70 17.49 -2.27
C GLN A 109 -1.82 18.91 -2.82
N GLY A 110 -2.48 19.78 -2.07
CA GLY A 110 -2.58 21.18 -2.42
C GLY A 110 -3.09 22.05 -1.28
N ASN A 111 -2.78 23.35 -1.36
CA ASN A 111 -3.27 24.33 -0.40
C ASN A 111 -4.69 24.75 -0.79
N VAL A 112 -5.60 24.83 0.18
CA VAL A 112 -6.98 25.25 -0.03
C VAL A 112 -7.03 26.72 -0.42
N VAL A 113 -7.63 27.01 -1.58
CA VAL A 113 -7.83 28.37 -2.10
C VAL A 113 -9.24 28.87 -1.80
N ALA A 114 -10.24 27.99 -1.92
CA ALA A 114 -11.63 28.33 -1.65
C ALA A 114 -12.42 27.10 -1.18
N VAL A 115 -13.49 27.36 -0.41
CA VAL A 115 -14.46 26.34 0.01
C VAL A 115 -15.87 26.87 -0.24
N ALA A 116 -16.71 26.03 -0.82
CA ALA A 116 -18.14 26.30 -1.01
C ALA A 116 -18.95 25.01 -0.77
N PRO A 117 -20.28 25.09 -0.61
CA PRO A 117 -21.11 23.87 -0.55
C PRO A 117 -20.80 22.95 -1.74
N GLY A 118 -20.42 21.71 -1.43
CA GLY A 118 -20.17 20.68 -2.42
C GLY A 118 -18.81 20.74 -3.11
N GLN A 119 -17.93 21.67 -2.76
CA GLN A 119 -16.63 21.79 -3.43
C GLN A 119 -15.52 22.42 -2.59
N VAL A 120 -14.29 22.03 -2.90
CA VAL A 120 -13.05 22.64 -2.37
C VAL A 120 -12.13 22.94 -3.54
N THR A 121 -11.69 24.19 -3.70
CA THR A 121 -10.66 24.54 -4.69
C THR A 121 -9.30 24.51 -4.02
N ILE A 122 -8.33 23.83 -4.63
CA ILE A 122 -6.94 23.73 -4.18
C ILE A 122 -5.99 24.28 -5.23
N SER A 123 -4.81 24.71 -4.79
CA SER A 123 -3.64 24.93 -5.65
C SER A 123 -2.64 23.79 -5.43
N VAL A 124 -2.33 23.06 -6.49
CA VAL A 124 -1.38 21.93 -6.45
C VAL A 124 0.04 22.45 -6.69
N PRO A 125 1.00 22.16 -5.79
CA PRO A 125 2.38 22.58 -5.98
C PRO A 125 3.00 22.01 -7.26
N VAL A 126 3.90 22.78 -7.88
CA VAL A 126 4.57 22.38 -9.12
C VAL A 126 5.28 21.03 -8.93
N GLY A 127 5.13 20.13 -9.90
CA GLY A 127 5.77 18.81 -9.93
C GLY A 127 4.93 17.70 -9.31
N PHE A 128 3.97 18.01 -8.43
CA PHE A 128 3.02 17.00 -7.96
C PHE A 128 2.06 16.60 -9.08
N PRO A 129 1.56 15.35 -9.09
CA PRO A 129 0.56 14.95 -10.05
C PRO A 129 -0.71 15.76 -9.84
N THR A 130 -1.37 16.13 -10.92
CA THR A 130 -2.67 16.79 -10.87
C THR A 130 -3.75 15.83 -10.30
N PRO A 131 -4.86 16.35 -9.77
CA PRO A 131 -5.94 15.52 -9.23
C PRO A 131 -6.53 14.53 -10.26
N ILE A 132 -6.46 14.84 -11.56
CA ILE A 132 -6.90 13.94 -12.63
C ILE A 132 -5.92 12.78 -12.85
N GLN A 133 -4.63 12.97 -12.57
CA GLN A 133 -3.61 11.93 -12.74
C GLN A 133 -3.63 10.89 -11.61
N VAL A 134 -4.17 11.24 -10.44
CA VAL A 134 -4.26 10.34 -9.28
C VAL A 134 -5.65 9.74 -9.08
N ILE A 135 -6.61 10.05 -9.95
CA ILE A 135 -7.93 9.41 -9.91
C ILE A 135 -7.84 7.98 -10.45
N ASP A 136 -8.77 7.13 -10.05
CA ASP A 136 -8.92 5.80 -10.65
C ASP A 136 -9.16 5.91 -12.16
N PRO A 137 -8.33 5.28 -13.02
CA PRO A 137 -8.51 5.32 -14.47
C PRO A 137 -9.83 4.69 -14.93
N HIS A 138 -10.45 3.82 -14.13
CA HIS A 138 -11.76 3.24 -14.39
C HIS A 138 -12.93 4.14 -13.98
N TYR A 139 -12.66 5.30 -13.35
CA TYR A 139 -13.71 6.25 -13.01
C TYR A 139 -14.18 7.02 -14.24
N ASP A 140 -15.45 6.85 -14.59
CA ASP A 140 -16.09 7.61 -15.65
C ASP A 140 -16.34 9.06 -15.20
N LEU A 141 -15.41 9.94 -15.58
CA LEU A 141 -15.49 11.37 -15.31
C LEU A 141 -16.65 12.07 -16.02
N SER A 142 -17.33 11.42 -16.99
CA SER A 142 -18.52 11.98 -17.64
C SER A 142 -19.77 11.84 -16.78
N GLN A 143 -19.77 10.93 -15.81
CA GLN A 143 -20.90 10.72 -14.92
C GLN A 143 -21.03 11.86 -13.91
N ALA A 144 -22.28 12.23 -13.63
CA ALA A 144 -22.61 13.08 -12.50
C ALA A 144 -22.05 12.45 -11.21
N CYS A 145 -21.66 13.28 -10.24
CA CYS A 145 -21.13 12.76 -8.99
C CYS A 145 -22.10 11.77 -8.36
N PRO A 146 -21.71 10.49 -8.22
CA PRO A 146 -22.62 9.49 -7.69
C PRO A 146 -22.92 9.85 -6.23
N GLN A 147 -24.17 10.27 -6.02
CA GLN A 147 -24.70 10.64 -4.71
C GLN A 147 -24.93 9.36 -3.90
N ASP A 148 -24.35 9.28 -2.70
CA ASP A 148 -24.71 8.40 -1.57
C ASP A 148 -25.31 7.01 -1.93
N THR A 149 -24.62 6.24 -2.79
CA THR A 149 -24.87 4.79 -2.88
C THR A 149 -23.73 4.05 -2.19
N ALA A 150 -24.00 2.90 -1.57
CA ALA A 150 -22.96 2.04 -1.01
C ALA A 150 -21.88 1.66 -2.06
N ALA A 151 -22.26 1.58 -3.34
CA ALA A 151 -21.35 1.42 -4.46
C ALA A 151 -20.43 2.65 -4.67
N ALA A 152 -20.91 3.87 -4.38
CA ALA A 152 -20.12 5.09 -4.43
C ALA A 152 -19.11 5.19 -3.27
N GLU A 153 -19.39 4.62 -2.09
CA GLU A 153 -18.46 4.59 -0.94
C GLU A 153 -17.21 3.73 -1.19
N GLY A 154 -17.31 2.69 -2.03
CA GLY A 154 -16.21 1.75 -2.32
C GLY A 154 -14.98 2.33 -3.03
N TRP A 155 -15.10 3.51 -3.66
CA TRP A 155 -14.02 4.09 -4.48
C TRP A 155 -12.88 4.72 -3.67
N GLY A 156 -13.04 4.79 -2.34
CA GLY A 156 -11.95 5.14 -1.43
C GLY A 156 -11.29 6.52 -1.62
N ARG A 157 -12.00 7.46 -2.27
CA ARG A 157 -11.55 8.83 -2.54
C ARG A 157 -11.82 9.75 -1.36
N TYR A 158 -10.76 10.22 -0.72
CA TYR A 158 -10.87 11.09 0.45
C TYR A 158 -9.81 12.18 0.48
N MET A 159 -10.10 13.20 1.28
CA MET A 159 -9.19 14.28 1.65
C MET A 159 -9.06 14.37 3.18
N LYS A 160 -7.90 14.83 3.64
CA LYS A 160 -7.60 15.25 5.02
C LYS A 160 -6.64 16.44 5.01
N VAL A 161 -6.58 17.15 6.14
CA VAL A 161 -5.74 18.32 6.38
C VAL A 161 -4.44 17.88 7.05
N TRP A 162 -3.36 18.55 6.66
CA TRP A 162 -2.01 18.29 7.11
C TRP A 162 -1.37 19.60 7.58
N THR A 163 -0.36 19.51 8.44
CA THR A 163 0.51 20.65 8.68
C THR A 163 1.22 21.05 7.40
N ASP A 164 1.34 22.35 7.19
CA ASP A 164 2.03 22.94 6.04
C ASP A 164 3.56 22.95 6.26
N SER A 165 4.12 21.76 6.48
CA SER A 165 5.56 21.53 6.61
C SER A 165 6.10 20.97 5.31
N THR A 166 7.20 21.53 4.82
CA THR A 166 7.85 21.07 3.60
C THR A 166 8.67 19.80 3.81
N THR A 167 9.13 19.55 5.04
CA THR A 167 10.06 18.46 5.38
C THR A 167 9.44 17.37 6.25
N ASP A 168 8.39 17.69 7.01
CA ASP A 168 7.72 16.74 7.93
C ASP A 168 6.21 17.07 8.06
N PRO A 169 5.43 16.92 6.98
CA PRO A 169 4.00 17.11 7.05
C PRO A 169 3.34 15.99 7.86
N HIS A 170 2.41 16.33 8.75
CA HIS A 170 1.67 15.36 9.55
C HIS A 170 0.18 15.70 9.63
N ILE A 171 -0.65 14.70 9.94
CA ILE A 171 -2.10 14.88 10.11
C ILE A 171 -2.35 15.84 11.28
N MET A 172 -3.27 16.80 11.11
CA MET A 172 -3.57 17.77 12.17
C MET A 172 -4.27 17.14 13.38
N ASP A 173 -5.17 16.18 13.14
CA ASP A 173 -5.94 15.47 14.18
C ASP A 173 -6.25 14.03 13.72
N GLU A 174 -5.95 13.04 14.56
CA GLU A 174 -6.25 11.63 14.27
C GLU A 174 -7.75 11.32 14.18
N ASN A 175 -8.59 12.15 14.80
CA ASN A 175 -10.04 12.07 14.73
C ASN A 175 -10.62 12.89 13.57
N GLN A 176 -9.76 13.52 12.75
CA GLN A 176 -10.21 14.24 11.58
C GLN A 176 -11.02 13.32 10.65
N SER A 177 -12.27 13.74 10.39
CA SER A 177 -13.14 13.11 9.40
C SER A 177 -12.52 13.14 8.01
N GLN A 178 -12.59 12.00 7.32
CA GLN A 178 -12.25 11.93 5.91
C GLN A 178 -13.40 12.55 5.10
N ILE A 179 -13.09 13.55 4.29
CA ILE A 179 -14.09 14.15 3.39
C ILE A 179 -14.03 13.46 2.05
N ALA A 180 -15.11 12.78 1.69
CA ALA A 180 -15.21 12.05 0.43
C ALA A 180 -15.37 13.01 -0.75
N TRP A 181 -14.57 12.78 -1.79
CA TRP A 181 -14.64 13.55 -3.03
C TRP A 181 -15.00 12.67 -4.22
N CYS A 182 -15.41 13.33 -5.29
CA CYS A 182 -15.95 12.74 -6.48
C CYS A 182 -15.07 13.07 -7.69
N LYS A 183 -15.06 14.32 -8.14
CA LYS A 183 -14.48 14.68 -9.44
C LYS A 183 -13.64 15.94 -9.32
N PRO A 184 -12.46 15.99 -9.94
CA PRO A 184 -11.69 17.22 -10.07
C PRO A 184 -12.06 17.95 -11.37
N VAL A 185 -12.07 19.28 -11.30
CA VAL A 185 -12.32 20.18 -12.44
C VAL A 185 -11.21 21.23 -12.45
N ALA A 186 -10.47 21.33 -13.55
CA ALA A 186 -9.44 22.37 -13.69
C ALA A 186 -10.09 23.76 -13.67
N VAL A 187 -9.49 24.70 -12.96
CA VAL A 187 -9.94 26.10 -12.95
C VAL A 187 -9.47 26.77 -14.25
N VAL A 188 -10.41 27.36 -14.99
CA VAL A 188 -10.10 28.03 -16.27
C VAL A 188 -9.11 29.17 -16.05
N GLY A 189 -8.03 29.17 -16.83
CA GLY A 189 -6.97 30.18 -16.75
C GLY A 189 -5.92 29.92 -15.66
N SER A 190 -6.02 28.83 -14.91
CA SER A 190 -5.01 28.39 -13.95
C SER A 190 -4.35 27.07 -14.38
N SER A 191 -3.04 26.95 -14.16
CA SER A 191 -2.29 25.71 -14.40
C SER A 191 -2.15 24.85 -13.13
N SER A 192 -2.41 25.41 -11.95
CA SER A 192 -2.23 24.73 -10.66
C SER A 192 -3.53 24.57 -9.87
N GLU A 193 -4.59 25.31 -10.21
CA GLU A 193 -5.83 25.28 -9.43
C GLU A 193 -6.86 24.27 -9.95
N TRP A 194 -7.42 23.54 -9.00
CA TRP A 194 -8.41 22.50 -9.26
C TRP A 194 -9.56 22.61 -8.27
N THR A 195 -10.78 22.63 -8.78
CA THR A 195 -12.00 22.50 -7.97
C THR A 195 -12.32 21.02 -7.81
N ILE A 196 -12.35 20.57 -6.56
CA ILE A 196 -12.63 19.21 -6.15
C ILE A 196 -14.10 19.14 -5.71
N LEU A 197 -14.91 18.47 -6.52
CA LEU A 197 -16.33 18.25 -6.22
C LEU A 197 -16.45 17.17 -5.14
N LEU A 198 -17.19 17.47 -4.09
CA LEU A 198 -17.48 16.56 -2.98
C LEU A 198 -18.60 15.59 -3.37
N LYS A 199 -18.66 14.44 -2.70
CA LYS A 199 -19.79 13.51 -2.90
C LYS A 199 -21.11 14.07 -2.40
N LYS A 200 -21.07 14.88 -1.35
CA LYS A 200 -22.23 15.57 -0.76
C LYS A 200 -22.19 17.02 -1.21
N ASP A 201 -23.07 17.38 -2.14
CA ASP A 201 -23.15 18.72 -2.75
C ASP A 201 -23.56 19.83 -1.76
N THR A 202 -24.18 19.46 -0.65
CA THR A 202 -24.56 20.37 0.45
C THR A 202 -23.47 20.53 1.51
N LEU A 203 -22.44 19.67 1.48
CA LEU A 203 -21.39 19.68 2.50
C LEU A 203 -20.44 20.86 2.28
N VAL A 204 -20.27 21.68 3.31
CA VAL A 204 -19.17 22.64 3.38
C VAL A 204 -18.03 21.97 4.13
N ALA A 205 -16.93 21.65 3.42
CA ALA A 205 -15.78 21.02 4.05
C ALA A 205 -15.17 21.95 5.11
N PRO A 206 -14.83 21.47 6.32
CA PRO A 206 -14.32 22.32 7.40
C PRO A 206 -12.82 22.63 7.24
N TYR A 207 -12.38 22.98 6.02
CA TYR A 207 -10.98 23.23 5.71
C TYR A 207 -10.68 24.73 5.68
N PRO A 208 -9.75 25.22 6.51
CA PRO A 208 -9.32 26.61 6.44
C PRO A 208 -8.65 26.93 5.10
N ILE A 209 -8.91 28.11 4.54
CA ILE A 209 -8.15 28.64 3.40
C ILE A 209 -6.66 28.72 3.78
N GLY A 210 -5.78 28.30 2.88
CA GLY A 210 -4.33 28.19 3.05
C GLY A 210 -3.86 26.83 3.58
N SER A 211 -4.74 26.04 4.21
CA SER A 211 -4.36 24.73 4.76
C SER A 211 -3.94 23.74 3.66
N LEU A 212 -2.91 22.94 3.94
CA LEU A 212 -2.48 21.85 3.08
C LEU A 212 -3.45 20.68 3.25
N ILE A 213 -4.00 20.17 2.16
CA ILE A 213 -4.80 18.94 2.15
C ILE A 213 -4.20 17.92 1.20
N SER A 214 -4.32 16.63 1.53
CA SER A 214 -4.10 15.57 0.53
C SER A 214 -5.37 15.23 -0.21
N LEU A 215 -5.17 14.73 -1.41
CA LEU A 215 -6.14 14.04 -2.22
C LEU A 215 -5.61 12.65 -2.51
N LYS A 216 -6.36 11.64 -2.09
CA LYS A 216 -6.13 10.26 -2.49
C LYS A 216 -7.36 9.68 -3.17
N SER A 217 -7.11 8.77 -4.10
CA SER A 217 -8.11 7.87 -4.68
C SER A 217 -7.63 6.47 -4.42
N LYS A 218 -8.43 5.58 -3.80
CA LYS A 218 -8.09 4.16 -3.80
C LYS A 218 -8.29 3.67 -5.24
N ASN A 219 -7.27 3.87 -6.04
CA ASN A 219 -7.10 3.25 -7.33
C ASN A 219 -6.02 2.19 -7.17
N MET A 220 -5.90 1.37 -8.21
CA MET A 220 -4.94 0.28 -8.33
C MET A 220 -5.33 -1.00 -7.61
N GLU A 221 -4.92 -2.07 -8.26
CA GLU A 221 -4.77 -3.40 -7.67
C GLU A 221 -3.95 -3.33 -6.37
N SER A 222 -3.94 -4.39 -5.57
CA SER A 222 -3.12 -4.42 -4.35
C SER A 222 -1.62 -4.58 -4.66
N ALA A 223 -0.73 -3.96 -3.86
CA ALA A 223 0.71 -4.17 -3.94
C ALA A 223 1.05 -5.66 -3.91
N TYR A 224 0.30 -6.41 -3.10
CA TYR A 224 0.33 -7.85 -3.05
C TYR A 224 -1.02 -8.42 -2.63
N GLN A 225 -1.33 -9.63 -3.11
CA GLN A 225 -2.56 -10.35 -2.77
C GLN A 225 -2.30 -11.84 -2.63
N PHE A 226 -2.78 -12.42 -1.54
CA PHE A 226 -2.61 -13.83 -1.21
C PHE A 226 -3.93 -14.47 -0.78
N CYS A 227 -4.32 -15.58 -1.42
CA CYS A 227 -5.53 -16.33 -1.09
C CYS A 227 -5.17 -17.80 -0.84
N GLY A 228 -5.33 -18.25 0.41
CA GLY A 228 -5.07 -19.62 0.82
C GLY A 228 -3.57 -19.96 0.85
N GLY A 229 -3.13 -20.59 1.94
CA GLY A 229 -1.72 -20.86 2.18
C GLY A 229 -1.30 -20.69 3.63
N SER A 230 0.01 -20.81 3.88
CA SER A 230 0.59 -20.51 5.19
C SER A 230 2.07 -20.14 5.11
N ASP A 231 2.59 -19.58 6.19
CA ASP A 231 4.03 -19.37 6.41
C ASP A 231 4.62 -18.45 5.32
N PHE A 232 4.18 -17.20 5.33
CA PHE A 232 4.67 -16.17 4.41
C PHE A 232 5.41 -15.10 5.19
N GLU A 233 6.54 -14.65 4.65
CA GLU A 233 7.36 -13.62 5.29
C GLU A 233 7.70 -12.47 4.34
N PHE A 234 7.51 -11.24 4.82
CA PHE A 234 8.25 -10.09 4.34
C PHE A 234 9.26 -9.67 5.41
N LYS A 235 10.50 -9.48 4.98
CA LYS A 235 11.59 -9.13 5.87
C LYS A 235 12.45 -8.01 5.29
N ASP A 236 12.54 -6.89 6.00
CA ASP A 236 13.27 -5.71 5.54
C ASP A 236 12.79 -5.28 4.15
N ILE A 237 11.46 -5.19 3.97
CA ILE A 237 10.83 -4.71 2.74
C ILE A 237 10.43 -3.24 2.89
N LYS A 238 10.70 -2.45 1.87
CA LYS A 238 10.24 -1.05 1.78
C LYS A 238 9.16 -0.90 0.73
N TRP A 239 8.08 -0.21 1.06
CA TRP A 239 7.01 0.15 0.13
C TRP A 239 6.91 1.67 0.02
N THR A 240 6.89 2.19 -1.21
CA THR A 240 6.52 3.59 -1.51
C THR A 240 5.49 3.61 -2.62
N GLU A 241 4.63 4.62 -2.64
CA GLU A 241 3.55 4.83 -3.62
C GLU A 241 2.45 3.77 -3.63
N ARG A 242 2.72 2.52 -3.26
CA ARG A 242 1.74 1.44 -3.25
C ARG A 242 2.11 0.41 -2.20
N SER A 243 1.34 0.37 -1.11
CA SER A 243 1.66 -0.43 0.07
C SER A 243 0.55 -1.37 0.54
N ARG A 244 -0.69 -1.17 0.06
CA ARG A 244 -1.81 -2.01 0.51
C ARG A 244 -1.63 -3.41 -0.04
N GLY A 245 -1.70 -4.39 0.84
CA GLY A 245 -1.87 -5.76 0.38
C GLY A 245 -2.64 -6.62 1.36
N ILE A 246 -3.07 -7.77 0.85
CA ILE A 246 -4.18 -8.52 1.42
C ILE A 246 -3.79 -10.00 1.51
N TRP A 247 -3.93 -10.59 2.69
CA TRP A 247 -3.97 -12.03 2.89
C TRP A 247 -5.39 -12.44 3.27
N HIS A 248 -6.01 -13.31 2.46
CA HIS A 248 -7.40 -13.72 2.63
C HIS A 248 -7.58 -15.23 2.37
N CYS A 249 -8.82 -15.72 2.37
CA CYS A 249 -9.12 -17.15 2.20
C CYS A 249 -8.43 -18.06 3.24
N SER A 250 -8.46 -17.67 4.53
CA SER A 250 -7.85 -18.44 5.63
C SER A 250 -6.33 -18.68 5.46
N PHE A 251 -5.60 -17.68 4.95
CA PHE A 251 -4.14 -17.71 4.93
C PHE A 251 -3.58 -17.55 6.35
N ASN A 252 -2.68 -18.44 6.82
CA ASN A 252 -2.17 -18.43 8.19
C ASN A 252 -0.68 -18.05 8.27
N ASN A 253 -0.19 -17.70 9.46
CA ASN A 253 1.23 -17.50 9.77
C ASN A 253 1.93 -16.52 8.80
N VAL A 254 1.39 -15.30 8.71
CA VAL A 254 2.05 -14.21 7.98
C VAL A 254 2.97 -13.47 8.94
N HIS A 255 4.23 -13.27 8.55
CA HIS A 255 5.23 -12.56 9.33
C HIS A 255 5.77 -11.36 8.57
N LEU A 256 5.65 -10.16 9.14
CA LEU A 256 6.27 -8.94 8.66
C LEU A 256 7.32 -8.51 9.69
N ASP A 257 8.59 -8.42 9.30
CA ASP A 257 9.71 -8.09 10.20
C ASP A 257 10.61 -7.02 9.58
N GLY A 258 10.78 -5.88 10.26
CA GLY A 258 11.66 -4.81 9.77
C GLY A 258 11.10 -4.04 8.55
N ASP A 259 9.85 -4.27 8.18
CA ASP A 259 9.24 -3.66 7.00
C ASP A 259 8.94 -2.16 7.20
N VAL A 260 9.02 -1.41 6.09
CA VAL A 260 8.82 0.04 6.03
C VAL A 260 7.75 0.38 4.99
N ILE A 261 6.79 1.23 5.37
CA ILE A 261 5.95 1.97 4.42
C ILE A 261 6.32 3.44 4.58
N ALA A 262 6.79 4.07 3.50
CA ALA A 262 7.31 5.43 3.55
C ALA A 262 6.80 6.28 2.38
N ARG A 263 6.86 7.59 2.57
CA ARG A 263 6.61 8.57 1.51
C ARG A 263 7.68 8.47 0.42
N GLY A 264 7.29 8.83 -0.79
CA GLY A 264 8.23 9.08 -1.87
C GLY A 264 9.19 10.23 -1.55
N PRO A 265 10.25 10.42 -2.37
CA PRO A 265 11.16 11.54 -2.21
C PRO A 265 10.44 12.89 -2.36
N ALA A 266 11.01 13.95 -1.78
CA ALA A 266 10.47 15.30 -1.89
C ALA A 266 10.43 15.77 -3.36
N ILE A 267 9.31 16.38 -3.76
CA ILE A 267 9.11 16.96 -5.09
C ILE A 267 9.28 18.47 -4.94
N ASN A 268 10.29 19.03 -5.60
CA ASN A 268 10.64 20.46 -5.50
C ASN A 268 10.80 20.96 -4.05
N GLY A 269 11.38 20.12 -3.18
CA GLY A 269 11.61 20.45 -1.76
C GLY A 269 10.42 20.22 -0.84
N GLN A 270 9.27 19.77 -1.36
CA GLN A 270 8.08 19.42 -0.58
C GLN A 270 7.93 17.90 -0.47
N VAL A 271 7.92 17.38 0.75
CA VAL A 271 7.63 15.96 1.03
C VAL A 271 6.17 15.64 0.70
N PRO A 272 5.89 14.52 0.00
CA PRO A 272 4.54 14.01 -0.17
C PRO A 272 3.89 13.74 1.18
N VAL A 273 2.65 14.21 1.39
CA VAL A 273 1.97 14.00 2.67
C VAL A 273 1.58 12.54 2.90
N LEU A 274 1.39 11.77 1.83
CA LEU A 274 0.97 10.36 1.85
C LEU A 274 2.04 9.43 1.28
N SER A 275 2.16 8.23 1.85
CA SER A 275 3.01 7.16 1.31
C SER A 275 2.34 6.37 0.19
N SER A 276 1.03 6.19 0.25
CA SER A 276 0.23 5.53 -0.78
C SER A 276 -1.25 5.94 -0.65
N PRO A 277 -2.10 5.72 -1.67
CA PRO A 277 -3.54 5.97 -1.56
C PRO A 277 -4.27 4.88 -0.76
N GLY A 278 -3.65 3.71 -0.63
CA GLY A 278 -4.17 2.54 0.06
C GLY A 278 -3.68 2.43 1.50
N GLY A 279 -4.01 1.32 2.14
CA GLY A 279 -3.55 0.99 3.50
C GLY A 279 -2.17 0.36 3.52
N GLY A 280 -1.84 -0.24 4.66
CA GLY A 280 -0.76 -1.23 4.76
C GLY A 280 -1.32 -2.66 4.69
N PRO A 281 -0.73 -3.62 5.43
CA PRO A 281 -1.14 -5.01 5.41
C PRO A 281 -2.55 -5.24 5.97
N GLN A 282 -3.34 -6.06 5.28
CA GLN A 282 -4.67 -6.51 5.67
C GLN A 282 -4.67 -8.04 5.80
N LEU A 283 -4.88 -8.53 7.02
CA LEU A 283 -4.76 -9.94 7.40
C LEU A 283 -6.14 -10.51 7.71
N GLY A 284 -6.53 -11.55 6.97
CA GLY A 284 -7.81 -12.25 7.13
C GLY A 284 -8.95 -11.67 6.29
N GLU A 285 -10.10 -12.32 6.42
CA GLU A 285 -11.35 -12.00 5.73
C GLU A 285 -12.52 -12.39 6.64
N LEU A 286 -13.53 -11.51 6.77
CA LEU A 286 -14.68 -11.79 7.65
C LEU A 286 -15.37 -13.11 7.29
N GLY A 287 -15.55 -13.98 8.29
CA GLY A 287 -16.14 -15.31 8.13
C GLY A 287 -15.17 -16.37 7.61
N LYS A 288 -13.88 -16.04 7.45
CA LYS A 288 -12.80 -16.96 7.10
C LYS A 288 -11.63 -16.81 8.07
N PRO A 289 -11.72 -17.43 9.26
CA PRO A 289 -10.73 -17.28 10.30
C PRO A 289 -9.29 -17.56 9.84
N SER A 290 -8.36 -16.80 10.38
CA SER A 290 -6.91 -16.97 10.18
C SER A 290 -6.13 -16.69 11.47
N SER A 291 -4.91 -17.21 11.58
CA SER A 291 -4.15 -17.20 12.83
C SER A 291 -2.64 -17.20 12.64
N GLY A 292 -1.94 -16.87 13.73
CA GLY A 292 -0.47 -16.93 13.79
C GLY A 292 0.23 -15.75 13.13
N HIS A 293 -0.48 -14.65 12.84
CA HIS A 293 0.14 -13.50 12.19
C HIS A 293 1.03 -12.71 13.16
N VAL A 294 2.13 -12.17 12.65
CA VAL A 294 3.09 -11.37 13.40
C VAL A 294 3.50 -10.17 12.56
N ILE A 295 3.36 -8.97 13.12
CA ILE A 295 3.93 -7.73 12.56
C ILE A 295 4.89 -7.18 13.60
N GLU A 296 6.18 -7.09 13.27
CA GLU A 296 7.19 -6.68 14.22
C GLU A 296 8.31 -5.82 13.68
N ASN A 297 8.82 -4.92 14.52
CA ASN A 297 9.94 -4.05 14.20
C ASN A 297 9.67 -3.19 12.94
N CYS A 298 8.41 -2.95 12.61
CA CYS A 298 8.01 -2.24 11.39
C CYS A 298 7.87 -0.74 11.64
N ASN A 299 7.96 0.04 10.54
CA ASN A 299 7.64 1.47 10.54
C ASN A 299 6.69 1.80 9.38
N PHE A 300 5.42 2.07 9.68
CA PHE A 300 4.41 2.39 8.67
C PHE A 300 3.97 3.85 8.79
N ASP A 301 4.32 4.65 7.80
CA ASP A 301 4.06 6.08 7.79
C ASP A 301 3.04 6.47 6.72
N ALA A 302 2.12 7.35 7.09
CA ALA A 302 1.26 8.10 6.19
C ALA A 302 0.46 7.29 5.17
N THR A 303 -0.04 6.11 5.55
CA THR A 303 -0.87 5.28 4.66
C THR A 303 -2.19 5.95 4.37
N GLY A 304 -2.67 5.87 3.13
CA GLY A 304 -3.97 6.39 2.69
C GLY A 304 -5.21 5.65 3.23
N ASP A 305 -5.09 4.53 3.92
CA ASP A 305 -6.21 3.79 4.52
C ASP A 305 -5.84 3.23 5.90
N ASP A 306 -6.44 2.11 6.32
CA ASP A 306 -6.02 1.36 7.49
C ASP A 306 -4.53 0.97 7.35
N ALA A 307 -3.68 1.43 8.27
CA ALA A 307 -2.24 1.16 8.23
C ALA A 307 -1.95 -0.32 8.51
N ILE A 308 -2.75 -0.94 9.38
CA ILE A 308 -2.75 -2.37 9.65
C ILE A 308 -4.21 -2.77 9.85
N ALA A 309 -4.64 -3.86 9.23
CA ALA A 309 -5.96 -4.43 9.49
C ALA A 309 -5.89 -5.93 9.76
N PHE A 310 -6.69 -6.37 10.73
CA PHE A 310 -7.02 -7.76 10.98
C PHE A 310 -8.54 -7.91 10.79
N PHE A 311 -8.99 -8.91 10.04
CA PHE A 311 -10.40 -9.22 9.81
C PHE A 311 -10.63 -10.71 10.07
N ASP A 312 -11.27 -11.06 11.19
CA ASP A 312 -11.40 -12.48 11.62
C ASP A 312 -10.04 -13.20 11.62
N ALA A 313 -9.04 -12.54 12.22
CA ALA A 313 -7.64 -12.93 12.24
C ALA A 313 -7.03 -12.73 13.63
N SER A 314 -6.10 -13.62 14.01
CA SER A 314 -5.39 -13.56 15.29
C SER A 314 -3.88 -13.47 15.11
N GLY A 315 -3.20 -12.81 16.05
CA GLY A 315 -1.77 -12.56 15.94
C GLY A 315 -1.23 -11.53 16.92
N SER A 316 -0.10 -10.92 16.57
CA SER A 316 0.53 -9.87 17.37
C SER A 316 1.08 -8.74 16.50
N ILE A 317 1.09 -7.54 17.09
CA ILE A 317 1.81 -6.36 16.59
C ILE A 317 2.76 -5.93 17.70
N LYS A 318 4.08 -5.97 17.46
CA LYS A 318 5.09 -5.70 18.48
C LYS A 318 6.24 -4.82 18.00
N ASN A 319 6.72 -3.91 18.85
CA ASN A 319 7.85 -3.02 18.52
C ASN A 319 7.65 -2.24 17.20
N THR A 320 6.40 -1.91 16.85
CA THR A 320 6.06 -1.29 15.57
C THR A 320 5.68 0.17 15.78
N GLN A 321 6.18 1.04 14.90
CA GLN A 321 5.75 2.43 14.82
C GLN A 321 4.75 2.59 13.68
N VAL A 322 3.63 3.28 13.97
CA VAL A 322 2.69 3.71 12.93
C VAL A 322 2.37 5.19 13.12
N SER A 323 2.55 5.97 12.06
CA SER A 323 2.28 7.41 12.04
C SER A 323 1.35 7.81 10.92
N ASP A 324 0.53 8.83 11.18
CA ASP A 324 -0.19 9.59 10.16
C ASP A 324 -1.11 8.75 9.25
N ALA A 325 -1.65 7.64 9.75
CA ALA A 325 -2.57 6.81 8.98
C ALA A 325 -3.88 7.56 8.72
N TYR A 326 -4.32 7.59 7.45
CA TYR A 326 -5.64 8.12 7.10
C TYR A 326 -6.78 7.35 7.78
N GLY A 327 -6.65 6.02 7.86
CA GLY A 327 -7.61 5.12 8.47
C GLY A 327 -7.38 4.96 9.97
N ARG A 328 -6.80 3.80 10.34
CA ARG A 328 -6.57 3.33 11.71
C ARG A 328 -5.73 2.06 11.71
N ILE A 329 -5.44 1.56 12.91
CA ILE A 329 -5.23 0.13 13.14
C ILE A 329 -6.61 -0.51 13.34
N ASN A 330 -7.02 -1.38 12.43
CA ASN A 330 -8.37 -1.95 12.39
C ASN A 330 -8.37 -3.40 12.88
N LEU A 331 -8.98 -3.67 14.02
CA LEU A 331 -9.07 -4.98 14.64
C LEU A 331 -10.53 -5.42 14.69
N ASN A 332 -11.09 -5.82 13.54
CA ASN A 332 -12.50 -6.16 13.37
C ASN A 332 -12.76 -7.65 13.58
N GLN A 333 -13.63 -7.99 14.55
CA GLN A 333 -13.96 -9.35 14.98
C GLN A 333 -12.76 -10.16 15.50
N ASN A 334 -11.82 -9.48 16.18
CA ASN A 334 -10.57 -10.10 16.63
C ASN A 334 -10.37 -10.01 18.13
N PRO A 335 -10.80 -11.01 18.91
CA PRO A 335 -10.63 -10.97 20.36
C PRO A 335 -9.16 -11.11 20.82
N ASN A 336 -8.25 -11.59 19.96
CA ASN A 336 -6.94 -12.11 20.39
C ASN A 336 -5.72 -11.48 19.71
N VAL A 337 -5.81 -10.26 19.15
CA VAL A 337 -4.62 -9.55 18.66
C VAL A 337 -3.88 -8.89 19.82
N GLN A 338 -2.63 -9.30 20.03
CA GLN A 338 -1.76 -8.76 21.07
C GLN A 338 -0.99 -7.53 20.57
N LEU A 339 -0.98 -6.46 21.36
CA LEU A 339 -0.22 -5.24 21.07
C LEU A 339 0.83 -5.05 22.16
N SER A 340 2.12 -4.96 21.81
CA SER A 340 3.19 -4.75 22.79
C SER A 340 4.28 -3.80 22.26
N ASN A 341 4.74 -2.87 23.09
CA ASN A 341 5.83 -1.93 22.76
C ASN A 341 5.66 -1.16 21.44
N ASN A 342 4.41 -0.86 21.05
CA ASN A 342 4.14 -0.12 19.81
C ASN A 342 4.08 1.38 20.07
N THR A 343 4.42 2.17 19.05
CA THR A 343 4.29 3.63 19.05
C THR A 343 3.28 4.06 17.99
N PHE A 344 2.13 4.59 18.40
CA PHE A 344 1.11 5.10 17.49
C PHE A 344 1.06 6.62 17.58
N ILE A 345 1.31 7.29 16.45
CA ILE A 345 1.37 8.75 16.37
C ILE A 345 0.29 9.20 15.40
N ARG A 346 -0.69 9.97 15.89
CA ARG A 346 -1.82 10.48 15.09
C ARG A 346 -2.53 9.36 14.31
N THR A 347 -2.65 8.21 14.96
CA THR A 347 -3.19 6.98 14.38
C THR A 347 -3.99 6.27 15.46
N ARG A 348 -5.30 6.19 15.26
CA ARG A 348 -6.20 5.52 16.22
C ARG A 348 -6.15 4.00 16.08
N VAL A 349 -6.41 3.30 17.18
CA VAL A 349 -6.67 1.86 17.20
C VAL A 349 -8.16 1.64 17.39
N VAL A 350 -8.78 0.83 16.54
CA VAL A 350 -10.21 0.52 16.59
C VAL A 350 -10.39 -0.98 16.73
N LYS A 351 -11.12 -1.39 17.76
CA LYS A 351 -11.56 -2.78 17.99
C LYS A 351 -13.07 -2.83 17.78
N GLN A 352 -13.53 -3.67 16.86
CA GLN A 352 -14.94 -3.81 16.48
C GLN A 352 -15.44 -5.23 16.72
#